data_AF-A0A847J0I2-F1
#
_entry.id   AF-A0A847J0I2-F1
#
_cell.length_a   1.000
_cell.length_b   1.000
_cell.length_c   1.000
_cell.angle_alpha   90.00
_cell.angle_beta   90.00
_cell.angle_gamma   90.00
#
_symmetry.space_group_name_H-M   'P 1'
#
loop_
_entity.id
_entity.type
_entity.pdbx_description
1 polymer ?
#
loop_
_entity_poly.entity_id
_entity_poly.type
_entity_poly.pdbx_seq_one_letter_code
_entity_poly.pdbx_strand_id
1 'polypeptide(L)'
;MEKPEPKPTTNGDNKKNRIFKWILIAGFSIFFIFILYYFIMISLAARKWVSDFNKNYKTALLQSDSSSLQFITDSTFRTLHQQIAFTKARLDLTKANPLGLSIDLSDSSAKLIIHGVTVHSSKIRQVKIARSLLAVEPYYLSLELSKPLKVKTEVSSIPKEPIQIITAPKDTIEAAQISAIPDTTTTCSTFYKIIFENNLTLFVFQKPKTNKLFDLQWISFLYKARAPQVKANIVSILKFKIPEYSPEILIGLPEWEAKTIYRALPKEGLVALRLY
;
A
#
# COMPACT_ATOMS: atom_id res chain seq x y z
N MET A 1 -68.69 31.62 -38.00
CA MET A 1 -67.61 31.83 -37.00
C MET A 1 -67.85 30.80 -35.91
N GLU A 2 -67.00 29.86 -35.56
CA GLU A 2 -65.62 29.53 -35.90
C GLU A 2 -65.46 28.06 -35.43
N LYS A 3 -64.91 27.17 -36.24
CA LYS A 3 -64.76 25.74 -35.92
C LYS A 3 -63.48 25.61 -35.07
N PRO A 4 -63.49 24.97 -33.90
CA PRO A 4 -62.28 24.90 -33.07
C PRO A 4 -61.24 24.00 -33.74
N GLU A 5 -60.04 24.52 -33.92
CA GLU A 5 -58.89 23.78 -34.45
C GLU A 5 -58.51 22.61 -33.52
N PRO A 6 -58.18 21.42 -34.07
CA PRO A 6 -57.63 20.34 -33.28
C PRO A 6 -56.15 20.61 -32.96
N LYS A 7 -55.81 20.67 -31.68
CA LYS A 7 -54.42 20.79 -31.20
C LYS A 7 -53.54 19.66 -31.75
N PRO A 8 -52.30 19.94 -32.17
CA PRO A 8 -51.40 18.92 -32.71
C PRO A 8 -50.98 17.93 -31.62
N THR A 9 -51.06 16.64 -31.95
CA THR A 9 -50.78 15.50 -31.09
C THR A 9 -49.30 15.39 -30.73
N THR A 10 -49.00 15.44 -29.43
CA THR A 10 -47.70 15.19 -28.76
C THR A 10 -47.28 13.72 -28.76
N ASN A 11 -47.41 13.02 -29.90
CA ASN A 11 -47.05 11.59 -30.00
C ASN A 11 -45.58 11.33 -30.41
N GLY A 12 -44.92 12.30 -31.04
CA GLY A 12 -43.52 12.17 -31.47
C GLY A 12 -42.50 12.18 -30.33
N ASP A 13 -42.72 13.05 -29.34
CA ASP A 13 -41.76 13.27 -28.25
C ASP A 13 -41.73 12.11 -27.25
N ASN A 14 -42.87 11.46 -27.00
CA ASN A 14 -42.96 10.31 -26.10
C ASN A 14 -42.24 9.07 -26.66
N LYS A 15 -42.26 8.84 -27.98
CA LYS A 15 -41.57 7.70 -28.60
C LYS A 15 -40.05 7.90 -28.59
N LYS A 16 -39.57 9.10 -28.91
CA LYS A 16 -38.15 9.47 -28.85
C LYS A 16 -37.60 9.36 -27.42
N ASN A 17 -38.36 9.80 -26.43
CA ASN A 17 -38.01 9.69 -25.01
C ASN A 17 -37.98 8.23 -24.53
N ARG A 18 -38.85 7.35 -25.04
CA ARG A 18 -38.78 5.91 -24.73
C ARG A 18 -37.53 5.26 -25.32
N ILE A 19 -37.22 5.50 -26.59
CA ILE A 19 -36.03 4.92 -27.25
C ILE A 19 -34.75 5.42 -26.56
N PHE A 20 -34.67 6.71 -26.23
CA PHE A 20 -33.55 7.26 -25.47
C PHE A 20 -33.41 6.60 -24.09
N LYS A 21 -34.51 6.38 -23.37
CA LYS A 21 -34.51 5.62 -22.11
C LYS A 21 -33.97 4.19 -22.29
N TRP A 22 -34.39 3.47 -23.33
CA TRP A 22 -33.90 2.10 -23.61
C TRP A 22 -32.42 2.06 -23.96
N ILE A 23 -31.90 3.03 -24.73
CA ILE A 23 -30.47 3.16 -25.02
C ILE A 23 -29.68 3.42 -23.73
N LEU A 24 -30.20 4.28 -22.85
CA LEU A 24 -29.57 4.60 -21.57
C LEU A 24 -29.56 3.37 -20.63
N ILE A 25 -30.65 2.60 -20.61
CA ILE A 25 -30.75 1.34 -19.85
C ILE A 25 -29.79 0.27 -20.41
N ALA A 26 -29.72 0.13 -21.74
CA ALA A 26 -28.81 -0.82 -22.39
C ALA A 26 -27.33 -0.46 -22.14
N GLY A 27 -26.99 0.83 -22.22
CA GLY A 27 -25.65 1.33 -21.89
C GLY A 27 -25.28 1.07 -20.42
N PHE A 28 -26.21 1.31 -19.49
CA PHE A 28 -26.00 1.03 -18.08
C PHE A 28 -25.80 -0.47 -17.81
N SER A 29 -26.55 -1.33 -18.51
CA SER A 29 -26.39 -2.80 -18.41
C SER A 29 -25.01 -3.27 -18.87
N ILE A 30 -24.53 -2.79 -20.03
CA ILE A 30 -23.18 -3.10 -20.53
C ILE A 30 -22.10 -2.62 -19.55
N PHE A 31 -22.27 -1.42 -19.01
CA PHE A 31 -21.35 -0.87 -18.01
C PHE A 31 -21.32 -1.72 -16.73
N PHE A 32 -22.48 -2.19 -16.27
CA PHE A 32 -22.57 -3.07 -15.11
C PHE A 32 -21.90 -4.42 -15.34
N ILE A 33 -22.09 -5.02 -16.53
CA ILE A 33 -21.40 -6.26 -16.94
C ILE A 33 -19.88 -6.05 -16.94
N PHE A 34 -19.40 -4.91 -17.45
CA PHE A 34 -17.98 -4.59 -17.46
C PHE A 34 -17.40 -4.44 -16.04
N ILE A 35 -18.12 -3.81 -15.12
CA ILE A 35 -17.73 -3.71 -13.70
C ILE A 35 -17.65 -5.10 -13.07
N LEU A 36 -18.65 -5.95 -13.32
CA LEU A 36 -18.68 -7.31 -12.78
C LEU A 36 -17.49 -8.13 -13.30
N TYR A 37 -17.21 -8.04 -14.61
CA TYR A 37 -16.05 -8.68 -15.22
C TYR A 37 -14.73 -8.19 -14.63
N TYR A 38 -14.59 -6.87 -14.43
CA TYR A 38 -13.42 -6.28 -13.77
C TYR A 38 -13.20 -6.85 -12.36
N PHE A 39 -14.27 -6.98 -11.58
CA PHE A 39 -14.19 -7.52 -10.22
C PHE A 39 -13.77 -9.00 -10.21
N ILE A 40 -14.33 -9.81 -11.11
CA ILE A 40 -13.97 -11.22 -11.28
C ILE A 40 -12.49 -11.35 -11.65
N MET A 41 -12.02 -10.55 -12.63
CA MET A 41 -10.64 -10.58 -13.09
C MET A 41 -9.64 -10.21 -11.99
N ILE A 42 -9.96 -9.23 -11.15
CA ILE A 42 -9.09 -8.87 -10.01
C ILE A 42 -9.08 -9.97 -8.96
N SER A 43 -10.23 -10.58 -8.66
CA SER A 43 -10.30 -11.69 -7.72
C SER A 43 -9.47 -12.89 -8.22
N LEU A 44 -9.54 -13.17 -9.53
CA LEU A 44 -8.72 -14.20 -10.16
C LEU A 44 -7.23 -13.86 -10.10
N ALA A 45 -6.86 -12.60 -10.35
CA ALA A 45 -5.47 -12.14 -10.24
C ALA A 45 -4.91 -12.33 -8.82
N ALA A 46 -5.69 -11.99 -7.79
CA ALA A 46 -5.31 -12.21 -6.40
C ALA A 46 -5.11 -13.71 -6.08
N ARG A 47 -6.02 -14.58 -6.53
CA ARG A 47 -5.89 -16.04 -6.34
C ARG A 47 -4.70 -16.62 -7.10
N LYS A 48 -4.49 -16.17 -8.33
CA LYS A 48 -3.36 -16.56 -9.16
C LYS A 48 -2.05 -16.17 -8.47
N TRP A 49 -1.95 -14.94 -7.97
CA TRP A 49 -0.78 -14.46 -7.24
C TRP A 49 -0.45 -15.36 -6.03
N VAL A 50 -1.45 -15.74 -5.21
CA VAL A 50 -1.25 -16.65 -4.08
C VAL A 50 -0.79 -18.04 -4.53
N SER A 51 -1.41 -18.59 -5.57
CA SER A 51 -1.02 -19.88 -6.16
C SER A 51 0.42 -19.85 -6.66
N ASP A 52 0.77 -18.82 -7.44
CA ASP A 52 2.08 -18.70 -8.08
C ASP A 52 3.16 -18.47 -7.01
N PHE A 53 2.88 -17.65 -5.99
CA PHE A 53 3.75 -17.49 -4.83
C PHE A 53 4.02 -18.84 -4.14
N ASN A 54 2.96 -19.54 -3.71
CA ASN A 54 3.12 -20.82 -3.00
C ASN A 54 3.83 -21.88 -3.84
N LYS A 55 3.54 -21.95 -5.16
CA LYS A 55 4.21 -22.88 -6.07
C LYS A 55 5.70 -22.60 -6.17
N ASN A 56 6.10 -21.34 -6.35
CA ASN A 56 7.51 -20.96 -6.52
C ASN A 56 8.35 -21.35 -5.30
N TYR A 57 7.88 -21.08 -4.08
CA TYR A 57 8.61 -21.48 -2.86
C TYR A 57 8.56 -22.98 -2.62
N LYS A 58 7.43 -23.64 -2.90
CA LYS A 58 7.36 -25.11 -2.79
C LYS A 58 8.34 -25.80 -3.74
N THR A 59 8.44 -25.34 -4.99
CA THR A 59 9.40 -25.89 -5.96
C THR A 59 10.84 -25.64 -5.53
N ALA A 60 11.15 -24.45 -5.01
CA ALA A 60 12.48 -24.14 -4.50
C ALA A 60 12.85 -25.03 -3.30
N LEU A 61 11.91 -25.26 -2.38
CA LEU A 61 12.13 -26.11 -1.20
C LEU A 61 12.27 -27.59 -1.55
N LEU A 62 11.49 -28.09 -2.50
CA LEU A 62 11.62 -29.47 -2.99
C LEU A 62 13.01 -29.73 -3.62
N GLN A 63 13.62 -28.70 -4.20
CA GLN A 63 14.97 -28.80 -4.76
C GLN A 63 16.06 -28.71 -3.70
N SER A 64 15.85 -27.95 -2.61
CA SER A 64 16.89 -27.70 -1.60
C SER A 64 16.86 -28.68 -0.42
N ASP A 65 15.68 -28.98 0.13
CA ASP A 65 15.53 -29.84 1.32
C ASP A 65 14.08 -30.30 1.51
N SER A 66 13.75 -31.49 0.99
CA SER A 66 12.41 -32.07 1.06
C SER A 66 11.96 -32.42 2.49
N SER A 67 12.91 -32.58 3.41
CA SER A 67 12.68 -32.90 4.84
C SER A 67 12.01 -31.74 5.59
N SER A 68 12.32 -30.51 5.17
CA SER A 68 11.79 -29.28 5.78
C SER A 68 10.26 -29.15 5.68
N LEU A 69 9.63 -29.80 4.69
CA LEU A 69 8.19 -29.72 4.44
C LEU A 69 7.33 -30.32 5.56
N GLN A 70 7.87 -31.28 6.33
CA GLN A 70 7.14 -31.92 7.42
C GLN A 70 6.94 -30.96 8.60
N PHE A 71 7.95 -30.13 8.89
CA PHE A 71 7.93 -29.16 9.98
C PHE A 71 7.07 -27.93 9.68
N ILE A 72 6.73 -27.68 8.42
CA ILE A 72 5.86 -26.55 8.04
C ILE A 72 4.49 -26.66 8.69
N THR A 73 4.00 -27.86 8.99
CA THR A 73 2.64 -28.05 9.55
C THR A 73 2.52 -27.64 11.02
N ASP A 74 3.61 -27.60 11.77
CA ASP A 74 3.61 -27.26 13.19
C ASP A 74 3.49 -25.74 13.40
N SER A 75 2.48 -25.32 14.15
CA SER A 75 2.25 -23.92 14.50
C SER A 75 3.40 -23.30 15.31
N THR A 76 4.01 -24.06 16.22
CA THR A 76 5.10 -23.55 17.06
C THR A 76 6.34 -23.26 16.21
N PHE A 77 6.68 -24.18 15.32
CA PHE A 77 7.75 -24.01 14.35
C PHE A 77 7.53 -22.80 13.44
N ARG A 78 6.30 -22.58 12.94
CA ARG A 78 5.96 -21.41 12.11
C ARG A 78 6.24 -20.09 12.83
N THR A 79 5.76 -19.95 14.07
CA THR A 79 5.94 -18.72 14.85
C THR A 79 7.42 -18.45 15.16
N LEU A 80 8.18 -19.48 15.52
CA LEU A 80 9.61 -19.36 15.78
C LEU A 80 10.37 -19.00 14.50
N HIS A 81 10.02 -19.61 13.37
CA HIS A 81 10.66 -19.34 12.10
C HIS A 81 10.39 -17.91 11.62
N GLN A 82 9.16 -17.40 11.79
CA GLN A 82 8.83 -15.99 11.54
C GLN A 82 9.69 -15.05 12.40
N GLN A 83 9.89 -15.36 13.68
CA GLN A 83 10.74 -14.57 14.56
C GLN A 83 12.21 -14.59 14.14
N ILE A 84 12.73 -15.75 13.74
CA ILE A 84 14.09 -15.90 13.20
C ILE A 84 14.24 -15.08 11.92
N ALA A 85 13.29 -15.20 10.99
CA ALA A 85 13.28 -14.46 9.73
C ALA A 85 13.29 -12.95 9.97
N PHE A 86 12.45 -12.46 10.87
CA PHE A 86 12.41 -11.04 11.21
C PHE A 86 13.71 -10.55 11.86
N THR A 87 14.29 -11.35 12.75
CA THR A 87 15.57 -11.03 13.41
C THR A 87 16.69 -10.95 12.37
N LYS A 88 16.72 -11.88 11.42
CA LYS A 88 17.66 -11.87 10.30
C LYS A 88 17.49 -10.63 9.43
N ALA A 89 16.26 -10.29 9.05
CA ALA A 89 15.97 -9.10 8.26
C ALA A 89 16.40 -7.81 8.97
N ARG A 90 16.20 -7.73 10.29
CA ARG A 90 16.68 -6.62 11.11
C ARG A 90 18.19 -6.55 11.17
N LEU A 91 18.88 -7.69 11.32
CA LEU A 91 20.34 -7.75 11.31
C LEU A 91 20.93 -7.32 9.96
N ASP A 92 20.29 -7.65 8.85
CA ASP A 92 20.73 -7.17 7.55
C ASP A 92 20.42 -5.68 7.33
N LEU A 93 19.32 -5.18 7.93
CA LEU A 93 19.00 -3.76 7.94
C LEU A 93 20.05 -2.94 8.70
N THR A 94 20.67 -3.47 9.77
CA THR A 94 21.75 -2.74 10.48
C THR A 94 23.03 -2.57 9.67
N LYS A 95 23.24 -3.41 8.65
CA LYS A 95 24.40 -3.32 7.75
C LYS A 95 24.22 -2.25 6.68
N ALA A 96 22.98 -1.81 6.43
CA ALA A 96 22.66 -0.87 5.38
C ALA A 96 22.67 0.58 5.90
N ASN A 97 23.30 1.48 5.14
CA ASN A 97 23.39 2.90 5.43
C ASN A 97 22.41 3.70 4.56
N PRO A 98 21.81 4.81 5.04
CA PRO A 98 21.98 5.43 6.36
C PRO A 98 20.87 5.12 7.41
N LEU A 99 19.67 4.69 6.99
CA LEU A 99 18.52 4.55 7.88
C LEU A 99 17.56 3.49 7.34
N GLY A 100 17.15 2.57 8.21
CA GLY A 100 16.15 1.55 7.88
C GLY A 100 14.93 1.60 8.79
N LEU A 101 13.82 1.06 8.29
CA LEU A 101 12.55 1.02 9.00
C LEU A 101 12.23 -0.44 9.38
N SER A 102 12.01 -0.70 10.66
CA SER A 102 11.52 -1.98 11.15
C SER A 102 10.05 -1.84 11.51
N ILE A 103 9.20 -2.59 10.83
CA ILE A 103 7.75 -2.63 11.07
C ILE A 103 7.41 -4.00 11.63
N ASP A 104 6.89 -3.99 12.84
CA ASP A 104 6.43 -5.17 13.53
C ASP A 104 4.92 -5.07 13.71
N LEU A 105 4.16 -5.84 12.93
CA LEU A 105 2.71 -5.84 13.06
C LEU A 105 2.25 -6.61 14.30
N SER A 106 2.97 -7.65 14.71
CA SER A 106 2.64 -8.44 15.90
C SER A 106 2.73 -7.60 17.18
N ASP A 107 3.82 -6.84 17.31
CA ASP A 107 3.99 -5.89 18.43
C ASP A 107 3.34 -4.53 18.16
N SER A 108 2.71 -4.34 16.99
CA SER A 108 2.14 -3.08 16.52
C SER A 108 3.10 -1.89 16.68
N SER A 109 4.36 -2.07 16.30
CA SER A 109 5.41 -1.05 16.43
C SER A 109 6.13 -0.79 15.12
N ALA A 110 6.42 0.49 14.85
CA ALA A 110 7.24 0.93 13.73
C ALA A 110 8.45 1.67 14.31
N LYS A 111 9.66 1.21 13.99
CA LYS A 111 10.92 1.68 14.57
C LYS A 111 11.88 2.13 13.47
N LEU A 112 12.41 3.33 13.59
CA LEU A 112 13.53 3.79 12.76
C LEU A 112 14.83 3.36 13.39
N ILE A 113 15.68 2.68 12.61
CA ILE A 113 16.92 2.09 13.06
C ILE A 113 18.08 2.66 12.23
N ILE A 114 19.14 3.07 12.93
CA ILE A 114 20.42 3.47 12.36
C ILE A 114 21.49 2.57 12.97
N HIS A 115 22.19 1.77 12.15
CA HIS A 115 23.25 0.85 12.60
C HIS A 115 22.85 -0.04 13.79
N GLY A 116 21.59 -0.46 13.87
CA GLY A 116 21.05 -1.29 14.98
C GLY A 116 20.51 -0.51 16.18
N VAL A 117 20.74 0.80 16.26
CA VAL A 117 20.20 1.67 17.31
C VAL A 117 18.82 2.19 16.89
N THR A 118 17.82 2.05 17.77
CA THR A 118 16.48 2.60 17.53
C THR A 118 16.47 4.10 17.85
N VAL A 119 16.26 4.93 16.82
CA VAL A 119 16.25 6.39 16.95
C VAL A 119 14.85 6.92 17.24
N HIS A 120 13.84 6.25 16.69
CA HIS A 120 12.44 6.62 16.88
C HIS A 120 11.58 5.37 16.92
N SER A 121 10.57 5.37 17.78
CA SER A 121 9.61 4.28 17.93
C SER A 121 8.20 4.86 17.93
N SER A 122 7.35 4.27 17.11
CA SER A 122 5.96 4.65 16.88
C SER A 122 5.05 3.46 17.14
N LYS A 123 3.87 3.70 17.71
CA LYS A 123 2.86 2.66 17.94
C LYS A 123 1.83 2.68 16.82
N ILE A 124 1.69 1.54 16.13
CA ILE A 124 0.71 1.32 15.09
C ILE A 124 -0.67 1.23 15.72
N ARG A 125 -1.61 2.07 15.27
CA ARG A 125 -2.97 2.15 15.81
C ARG A 125 -3.96 1.28 15.05
N GLN A 126 -3.69 1.05 13.77
CA GLN A 126 -4.57 0.29 12.90
C GLN A 126 -3.75 -0.50 11.91
N VAL A 127 -4.15 -1.75 11.66
CA VAL A 127 -3.53 -2.63 10.68
C VAL A 127 -4.64 -3.23 9.83
N LYS A 128 -4.50 -3.19 8.50
CA LYS A 128 -5.30 -4.00 7.58
C LYS A 128 -4.37 -4.66 6.58
N ILE A 129 -4.45 -5.98 6.48
CA ILE A 129 -3.63 -6.77 5.57
C ILE A 129 -4.52 -7.27 4.44
N ALA A 130 -4.03 -7.25 3.20
CA ALA A 130 -4.75 -7.83 2.08
C ALA A 130 -5.02 -9.33 2.31
N ARG A 131 -6.23 -9.77 1.97
CA ARG A 131 -6.65 -11.17 2.15
C ARG A 131 -5.78 -12.16 1.37
N SER A 132 -5.20 -11.73 0.24
CA SER A 132 -4.23 -12.53 -0.51
C SER A 132 -2.98 -12.85 0.29
N LEU A 133 -2.46 -11.88 1.06
CA LEU A 133 -1.27 -12.05 1.87
C LEU A 133 -1.52 -13.00 3.05
N LEU A 134 -2.73 -12.95 3.61
CA LEU A 134 -3.18 -13.88 4.65
C LEU A 134 -3.48 -15.30 4.13
N ALA A 135 -3.68 -15.46 2.82
CA ALA A 135 -3.96 -16.76 2.19
C ALA A 135 -2.71 -17.50 1.72
N VAL A 136 -1.55 -16.83 1.75
CA VAL A 136 -0.24 -17.44 1.46
C VAL A 136 0.20 -18.29 2.65
N GLU A 137 0.97 -19.34 2.38
CA GLU A 137 1.56 -20.16 3.45
C GLU A 137 2.52 -19.31 4.31
N PRO A 138 2.30 -19.21 5.64
CA PRO A 138 3.08 -18.32 6.51
C PRO A 138 4.59 -18.57 6.48
N TYR A 139 4.98 -19.84 6.32
CA TYR A 139 6.38 -20.24 6.21
C TYR A 139 7.06 -19.63 4.98
N TYR A 140 6.44 -19.74 3.80
CA TYR A 140 6.99 -19.16 2.56
C TYR A 140 7.06 -17.64 2.64
N LEU A 141 6.04 -17.02 3.23
CA LEU A 141 6.02 -15.58 3.45
C LEU A 141 7.16 -15.14 4.38
N SER A 142 7.44 -15.89 5.44
CA SER A 142 8.56 -15.58 6.34
C SER A 142 9.93 -15.74 5.69
N LEU A 143 10.10 -16.68 4.75
CA LEU A 143 11.33 -16.79 3.96
C LEU A 143 11.55 -15.55 3.09
N GLU A 144 10.50 -15.05 2.45
CA GLU A 144 10.57 -13.82 1.66
C GLU A 144 10.87 -12.59 2.53
N LEU A 145 10.21 -12.48 3.70
CA LEU A 145 10.41 -11.40 4.66
C LEU A 145 11.69 -11.54 5.49
N SER A 146 12.48 -12.60 5.30
CA SER A 146 13.76 -12.80 5.98
C SER A 146 14.85 -11.83 5.49
N LYS A 147 14.62 -11.18 4.35
CA LYS A 147 15.48 -10.14 3.79
C LYS A 147 14.78 -8.79 3.90
N PRO A 148 15.52 -7.69 4.19
CA PRO A 148 14.92 -6.36 4.18
C PRO A 148 14.43 -5.99 2.78
N LEU A 149 13.23 -5.43 2.70
CA LEU A 149 12.58 -5.02 1.46
C LEU A 149 13.12 -3.65 1.02
N LYS A 150 13.67 -3.57 -0.19
CA LYS A 150 14.12 -2.31 -0.76
C LYS A 150 12.94 -1.54 -1.36
N VAL A 151 12.91 -0.23 -1.11
CA VAL A 151 11.92 0.69 -1.67
C VAL A 151 12.20 0.90 -3.16
N LYS A 152 11.21 0.58 -4.01
CA LYS A 152 11.26 0.79 -5.46
C LYS A 152 10.64 2.12 -5.87
N THR A 153 9.49 2.45 -5.30
CA THR A 153 8.74 3.67 -5.65
C THR A 153 7.96 4.17 -4.45
N GLU A 154 7.88 5.48 -4.30
CA GLU A 154 7.10 6.15 -3.27
C GLU A 154 6.14 7.17 -3.87
N VAL A 155 4.94 7.26 -3.29
CA VAL A 155 3.93 8.28 -3.63
C VAL A 155 3.41 8.86 -2.33
N SER A 156 3.47 10.17 -2.17
CA SER A 156 3.13 10.83 -0.92
C SER A 156 2.33 12.11 -1.13
N SER A 157 1.66 12.52 -0.05
CA SER A 157 0.96 13.81 0.04
C SER A 157 1.89 14.95 0.47
N ILE A 158 3.01 14.61 1.13
CA ILE A 158 4.00 15.57 1.63
C ILE A 158 5.31 15.44 0.84
N PRO A 159 6.01 16.56 0.58
CA PRO A 159 7.33 16.49 -0.03
C PRO A 159 8.32 15.82 0.92
N LYS A 160 9.28 15.11 0.34
CA LYS A 160 10.42 14.56 1.07
C LYS A 160 11.47 15.67 1.18
N GLU A 161 11.68 16.16 2.38
CA GLU A 161 12.73 17.17 2.61
C GLU A 161 14.09 16.49 2.53
N PRO A 162 15.10 17.14 1.91
CA PRO A 162 16.46 16.65 1.97
C PRO A 162 16.93 16.69 3.43
N ILE A 163 17.51 15.60 3.91
CA ILE A 163 18.14 15.55 5.24
C ILE A 163 19.28 16.57 5.22
N GLN A 164 19.13 17.66 5.97
CA GLN A 164 20.23 18.59 6.20
C GLN A 164 21.15 17.96 7.24
N ILE A 165 22.34 17.55 6.83
CA ILE A 165 23.37 17.10 7.76
C ILE A 165 23.94 18.35 8.41
N ILE A 166 23.46 18.67 9.61
CA ILE A 166 24.03 19.74 10.42
C ILE A 166 25.24 19.14 11.14
N THR A 167 26.44 19.54 10.72
CA THR A 167 27.66 19.23 11.47
C THR A 167 27.56 19.94 12.82
N ALA A 168 27.81 19.22 13.91
CA ALA A 168 27.80 19.82 15.23
C ALA A 168 28.81 20.99 15.26
N PRO A 169 28.39 22.19 15.69
CA PRO A 169 29.29 23.34 15.79
C PRO A 169 30.35 23.04 16.84
N LYS A 170 31.59 23.47 16.56
CA LYS A 170 32.70 23.27 17.51
C LYS A 170 32.66 24.31 18.63
N ASP A 171 32.07 25.48 18.36
CA ASP A 171 32.05 26.62 19.28
C ASP A 171 30.64 27.21 19.50
N THR A 172 30.42 27.80 20.68
CA THR A 172 29.17 28.47 21.08
C THR A 172 28.81 29.67 20.21
N ILE A 173 29.78 30.31 19.57
CA ILE A 173 29.56 31.43 18.63
C ILE A 173 29.02 30.91 17.28
N GLU A 174 29.51 29.76 16.81
CA GLU A 174 28.98 29.09 15.62
C GLU A 174 27.58 28.51 15.88
N ALA A 175 27.32 28.04 17.09
CA ALA A 175 26.00 27.54 17.50
C ALA A 175 24.89 28.61 17.45
N ALA A 176 25.22 29.88 17.72
CA ALA A 176 24.26 30.98 17.66
C ALA A 176 23.91 31.40 16.21
N GLN A 177 24.76 31.09 15.23
CA GLN A 177 24.53 31.41 13.81
C GLN A 177 23.73 30.34 13.08
N ILE A 178 23.63 29.12 13.61
CA ILE A 178 22.76 28.07 13.08
C ILE A 178 21.32 28.37 13.53
N SER A 179 20.70 29.36 12.88
CA SER A 179 19.27 29.57 13.00
C SER A 179 18.57 28.42 12.29
N ALA A 180 18.10 27.44 13.07
CA ALA A 180 17.19 26.42 12.57
C ALA A 180 15.95 27.14 12.04
N ILE A 181 15.79 27.19 10.72
CA ILE A 181 14.59 27.72 10.09
C ILE A 181 13.42 26.90 10.67
N PRO A 182 12.50 27.52 11.42
CA PRO A 182 11.38 26.77 11.99
C PRO A 182 10.59 26.15 10.83
N ASP A 183 10.25 24.87 10.95
CA ASP A 183 9.50 24.13 9.93
C ASP A 183 8.11 24.80 9.75
N THR A 184 8.01 25.71 8.78
CA THR A 184 6.77 26.42 8.42
C THR A 184 5.87 25.56 7.53
N THR A 185 6.25 24.31 7.26
CA THR A 185 5.47 23.42 6.41
C THR A 185 4.16 23.08 7.08
N THR A 186 3.09 23.62 6.51
CA THR A 186 1.67 23.47 6.84
C THR A 186 1.32 22.09 7.39
N THR A 187 0.43 22.06 8.38
CA THR A 187 -0.18 20.91 9.07
C THR A 187 -1.03 20.01 8.16
N CYS A 188 -0.44 19.57 7.05
CA CYS A 188 -1.10 18.68 6.08
C CYS A 188 -1.05 17.25 6.59
N SER A 189 -2.19 16.55 6.44
CA SER A 189 -2.28 15.14 6.80
C SER A 189 -1.31 14.31 5.97
N THR A 190 -0.54 13.44 6.63
CA THR A 190 0.51 12.65 5.99
C THR A 190 -0.05 11.31 5.53
N PHE A 191 -0.07 11.13 4.21
CA PHE A 191 -0.39 9.85 3.56
C PHE A 191 0.73 9.51 2.58
N TYR A 192 1.19 8.27 2.61
CA TYR A 192 2.18 7.79 1.67
C TYR A 192 2.00 6.31 1.36
N LYS A 193 2.40 5.95 0.14
CA LYS A 193 2.41 4.61 -0.43
C LYS A 193 3.86 4.29 -0.80
N ILE A 194 4.34 3.16 -0.32
CA ILE A 194 5.66 2.61 -0.65
C ILE A 194 5.43 1.31 -1.41
N ILE A 195 6.06 1.18 -2.56
CA ILE A 195 6.08 -0.04 -3.37
C ILE A 195 7.49 -0.62 -3.24
N PHE A 196 7.56 -1.89 -2.84
CA PHE A 196 8.81 -2.62 -2.68
C PHE A 196 9.20 -3.35 -3.97
N GLU A 197 10.45 -3.84 -4.04
CA GLU A 197 10.95 -4.59 -5.19
C GLU A 197 10.19 -5.88 -5.47
N ASN A 198 9.72 -6.57 -4.42
CA ASN A 198 8.91 -7.78 -4.55
C ASN A 198 7.41 -7.50 -4.81
N ASN A 199 7.09 -6.31 -5.32
CA ASN A 199 5.73 -5.85 -5.62
C ASN A 199 4.77 -5.82 -4.42
N LEU A 200 5.26 -5.94 -3.17
CA LEU A 200 4.48 -5.64 -1.98
C LEU A 200 4.26 -4.13 -1.87
N THR A 201 3.09 -3.73 -1.39
CA THR A 201 2.74 -2.32 -1.21
C THR A 201 2.40 -2.04 0.24
N LEU A 202 3.05 -1.02 0.81
CA LEU A 202 2.75 -0.47 2.12
C LEU A 202 2.05 0.87 1.99
N PHE A 203 0.84 0.97 2.53
CA PHE A 203 0.11 2.21 2.68
C PHE A 203 0.18 2.65 4.14
N VAL A 204 0.65 3.86 4.35
CA VAL A 204 0.64 4.51 5.65
C VAL A 204 -0.32 5.67 5.61
N PHE A 205 -1.25 5.68 6.55
CA PHE A 205 -2.17 6.79 6.71
C PHE A 205 -2.12 7.35 8.13
N GLN A 206 -2.19 8.67 8.20
CA GLN A 206 -2.43 9.36 9.45
C GLN A 206 -3.87 9.12 9.88
N LYS A 207 -4.08 8.68 11.13
CA LYS A 207 -5.43 8.69 11.71
C LYS A 207 -5.79 10.14 12.08
N PRO A 208 -6.84 10.73 11.50
CA PRO A 208 -7.26 12.07 11.87
C PRO A 208 -7.72 12.11 13.34
N LYS A 209 -7.41 13.20 14.04
CA LYS A 209 -7.90 13.43 15.42
C LYS A 209 -9.42 13.60 15.47
N THR A 210 -10.03 14.01 14.36
CA THR A 210 -11.48 14.25 14.22
C THR A 210 -12.16 13.15 13.41
N ASN A 211 -13.30 12.67 13.91
CA ASN A 211 -14.16 11.67 13.25
C ASN A 211 -14.95 12.29 12.08
N LYS A 212 -14.28 12.93 11.11
CA LYS A 212 -14.96 13.28 9.86
C LYS A 212 -15.16 11.99 9.07
N LEU A 213 -16.43 11.64 8.80
CA LEU A 213 -16.82 10.42 8.10
C LEU A 213 -16.21 10.30 6.69
N PHE A 214 -15.87 11.42 6.07
CA PHE A 214 -15.22 11.47 4.77
C PHE A 214 -14.05 12.45 4.79
N ASP A 215 -12.83 11.92 4.83
CA ASP A 215 -11.62 12.70 4.61
C ASP A 215 -11.36 12.83 3.10
N LEU A 216 -11.70 13.98 2.53
CA LEU A 216 -11.47 14.29 1.12
C LEU A 216 -9.98 14.25 0.75
N GLN A 217 -9.08 14.57 1.69
CA GLN A 217 -7.64 14.49 1.45
C GLN A 217 -7.20 13.03 1.28
N TRP A 218 -7.73 12.14 2.10
CA TRP A 218 -7.51 10.71 1.97
C TRP A 218 -8.03 10.16 0.63
N ILE A 219 -9.25 10.54 0.21
CA ILE A 219 -9.85 10.09 -1.05
C ILE A 219 -9.05 10.59 -2.26
N SER A 220 -8.69 11.87 -2.28
CA SER A 220 -7.89 12.45 -3.37
C SER A 220 -6.50 11.80 -3.45
N PHE A 221 -5.86 11.53 -2.30
CA PHE A 221 -4.61 10.78 -2.25
C PHE A 221 -4.77 9.35 -2.77
N LEU A 222 -5.79 8.61 -2.32
CA LEU A 222 -6.06 7.25 -2.79
C LEU A 222 -6.25 7.19 -4.30
N TYR A 223 -7.02 8.12 -4.86
CA TYR A 223 -7.21 8.21 -6.31
C TYR A 223 -5.88 8.44 -7.02
N LYS A 224 -5.07 9.41 -6.57
CA LYS A 224 -3.73 9.68 -7.14
C LYS A 224 -2.81 8.45 -7.05
N ALA A 225 -2.81 7.77 -5.90
CA ALA A 225 -1.93 6.64 -5.62
C ALA A 225 -2.33 5.34 -6.34
N ARG A 226 -3.61 5.17 -6.68
CA ARG A 226 -4.14 3.97 -7.37
C ARG A 226 -4.46 4.19 -8.85
N ALA A 227 -4.62 5.42 -9.33
CA ALA A 227 -4.95 5.70 -10.73
C ALA A 227 -4.00 5.05 -11.75
N PRO A 228 -2.67 5.03 -11.56
CA PRO A 228 -1.76 4.36 -12.50
C PRO A 228 -2.03 2.85 -12.58
N GLN A 229 -2.26 2.21 -11.44
CA GLN A 229 -2.53 0.76 -11.37
C GLN A 229 -3.89 0.42 -11.95
N VAL A 230 -4.92 1.23 -11.67
CA VAL A 230 -6.25 1.03 -12.26
C VAL A 230 -6.22 1.17 -13.78
N LYS A 231 -5.50 2.17 -14.31
CA LYS A 231 -5.29 2.34 -15.75
C LYS A 231 -4.59 1.13 -16.36
N ALA A 232 -3.50 0.65 -15.75
CA ALA A 232 -2.78 -0.54 -16.21
C ALA A 232 -3.67 -1.80 -16.19
N ASN A 233 -4.50 -1.95 -15.15
CA ASN A 233 -5.43 -3.07 -15.03
C ASN A 233 -6.51 -3.02 -16.11
N ILE A 234 -7.10 -1.85 -16.35
CA ILE A 234 -8.09 -1.65 -17.42
C ILE A 234 -7.47 -2.01 -18.78
N VAL A 235 -6.27 -1.52 -19.08
CA VAL A 235 -5.55 -1.84 -20.33
C VAL A 235 -5.28 -3.34 -20.46
N SER A 236 -4.90 -4.01 -19.37
CA SER A 236 -4.66 -5.45 -19.37
C SER A 236 -5.94 -6.25 -19.61
N ILE A 237 -7.04 -5.83 -18.97
CA ILE A 237 -8.37 -6.45 -19.10
C ILE A 237 -8.93 -6.26 -20.51
N LEU A 238 -8.74 -5.08 -21.11
CA LEU A 238 -9.05 -4.81 -22.52
C LEU A 238 -8.23 -5.70 -23.48
N LYS A 239 -7.00 -6.05 -23.10
CA LYS A 239 -6.15 -7.00 -23.82
C LYS A 239 -6.42 -8.47 -23.46
N PHE A 240 -7.50 -8.76 -22.72
CA PHE A 240 -7.84 -10.10 -22.21
C PHE A 240 -6.72 -10.79 -21.42
N LYS A 241 -5.84 -10.01 -20.79
CA LYS A 241 -4.77 -10.50 -19.91
C LYS A 241 -5.18 -10.33 -18.44
N ILE A 242 -4.77 -11.29 -17.61
CA ILE A 242 -4.93 -11.19 -16.16
C ILE A 242 -4.07 -10.01 -15.67
N PRO A 243 -4.64 -9.03 -14.95
CA PRO A 243 -3.89 -7.88 -14.48
C PRO A 243 -2.83 -8.29 -13.45
N GLU A 244 -1.77 -7.48 -13.35
CA GLU A 244 -0.75 -7.65 -12.33
C GLU A 244 -1.30 -7.28 -10.94
N TYR A 245 -1.08 -8.15 -9.97
CA TYR A 245 -1.59 -7.98 -8.61
C TYR A 245 -0.46 -7.70 -7.63
N SER A 246 -0.65 -6.69 -6.79
CA SER A 246 0.28 -6.28 -5.74
C SER A 246 -0.46 -6.33 -4.40
N PRO A 247 -0.06 -7.20 -3.45
CA PRO A 247 -0.66 -7.23 -2.13
C PRO A 247 -0.42 -5.92 -1.38
N GLU A 248 -1.43 -5.47 -0.64
CA GLU A 248 -1.38 -4.22 0.10
C GLU A 248 -1.43 -4.46 1.61
N ILE A 249 -0.62 -3.71 2.35
CA ILE A 249 -0.64 -3.62 3.82
C ILE A 249 -0.93 -2.17 4.17
N LEU A 250 -2.00 -1.94 4.92
CA LEU A 250 -2.38 -0.63 5.41
C LEU A 250 -2.08 -0.53 6.90
N ILE A 251 -1.32 0.50 7.27
CA ILE A 251 -1.00 0.81 8.66
C ILE A 251 -1.37 2.26 8.99
N GLY A 252 -2.03 2.42 10.14
CA GLY A 252 -2.44 3.71 10.68
C GLY A 252 -1.46 4.17 11.75
N LEU A 253 -0.80 5.30 11.52
CA LEU A 253 0.15 5.91 12.46
C LEU A 253 -0.38 7.25 13.01
N PRO A 254 0.12 7.70 14.18
CA PRO A 254 -0.06 9.08 14.63
C PRO A 254 0.54 10.10 13.65
N GLU A 255 -0.02 11.31 13.63
CA GLU A 255 0.34 12.40 12.71
C GLU A 255 1.83 12.71 12.63
N TRP A 256 2.44 13.08 13.76
CA TRP A 256 3.83 13.48 13.79
C TRP A 256 4.76 12.29 13.48
N GLU A 257 4.40 11.09 13.94
CA GLU A 257 5.18 9.86 13.74
C GLU A 257 5.20 9.46 12.26
N ALA A 258 4.06 9.55 11.57
CA ALA A 258 3.96 9.27 10.13
C ALA A 258 4.84 10.23 9.31
N LYS A 259 4.80 11.54 9.65
CA LYS A 259 5.63 12.58 9.01
C LYS A 259 7.12 12.31 9.22
N THR A 260 7.52 12.05 10.48
CA THR A 260 8.91 11.75 10.83
C THR A 260 9.43 10.50 10.13
N ILE A 261 8.68 9.40 10.15
CA ILE A 261 9.06 8.15 9.50
C ILE A 261 9.23 8.32 7.99
N TYR A 262 8.30 9.01 7.34
CA TYR A 262 8.38 9.24 5.89
C TYR A 262 9.57 10.10 5.49
N ARG A 263 9.83 11.19 6.22
CA ARG A 263 10.95 12.09 5.94
C ARG A 263 12.31 11.45 6.23
N ALA A 264 12.38 10.61 7.27
CA ALA A 264 13.61 9.93 7.66
C ALA A 264 13.99 8.78 6.73
N LEU A 265 13.02 8.07 6.14
CA LEU A 265 13.30 6.93 5.26
C LEU A 265 13.95 7.41 3.96
N PRO A 266 15.12 6.91 3.52
CA PRO A 266 15.73 7.27 2.25
C PRO A 266 14.86 6.87 1.03
N LYS A 267 15.13 7.44 -0.16
CA LYS A 267 14.45 7.04 -1.41
C LYS A 267 14.64 5.55 -1.72
N GLU A 268 15.85 5.06 -1.49
CA GLU A 268 16.24 3.65 -1.61
C GLU A 268 16.37 2.99 -0.23
N GLY A 269 15.47 3.34 0.69
CA GLY A 269 15.48 2.80 2.04
C GLY A 269 15.20 1.29 2.08
N LEU A 270 15.61 0.67 3.19
CA LEU A 270 15.33 -0.73 3.49
C LEU A 270 14.27 -0.84 4.60
N VAL A 271 13.34 -1.77 4.43
CA VAL A 271 12.24 -2.01 5.37
C VAL A 271 12.21 -3.48 5.78
N ALA A 272 12.37 -3.76 7.08
CA ALA A 272 12.14 -5.09 7.66
C ALA A 272 10.71 -5.17 8.16
N LEU A 273 9.98 -6.21 7.76
CA LEU A 273 8.55 -6.36 8.06
C LEU A 273 8.27 -7.71 8.73
N ARG A 274 7.55 -7.69 9.86
CA ARG A 274 6.97 -8.89 10.51
C ARG A 274 5.45 -8.86 10.39
N LEU A 275 4.88 -9.97 9.94
CA LEU A 275 3.44 -10.24 9.91
C LEU A 275 3.08 -11.24 11.03
N TYR A 276 1.78 -11.39 11.30
CA TYR A 276 1.24 -12.36 12.27
C TYR A 276 1.36 -13.81 11.77
#